data_AF-A0A091CN00-F1
#
_entry.id   AF-A0A091CN00-F1
#
_cell.length_a   1.000
_cell.length_b   1.000
_cell.length_c   1.000
_cell.angle_alpha   90.00
_cell.angle_beta   90.00
_cell.angle_gamma   90.00
#
_symmetry.space_group_name_H-M   'P 1'
#
loop_
_entity.id
_entity.type
_entity.pdbx_description
1 polymer ?
#
loop_
_entity_poly.entity_id
_entity_poly.type
_entity_poly.pdbx_seq_one_letter_code
_entity_poly.pdbx_strand_id
1 'polypeptide(L)'
;MGNNTPATVLSELESEYAFEHWQQDAFFTFQFLNGLNPILIHYCCCLPKNFPVTDTVLAPLLGHQTSLQAELEKRSLYLVVHAIFSGLHSSIINGKPQLMAVPLTLLHQHPSAGLLLPLTFQISS
;
A
#
# COMPACT_ATOMS: atom_id res chain seq x y z
N MET A 1 -8.38 22.28 33.12
CA MET A 1 -7.38 21.40 32.48
C MET A 1 -8.01 20.03 32.40
N GLY A 2 -8.44 19.61 31.20
CA GLY A 2 -9.07 18.31 31.02
C GLY A 2 -8.02 17.21 31.13
N ASN A 3 -8.24 16.23 31.98
CA ASN A 3 -7.33 15.09 32.09
C ASN A 3 -7.57 14.16 30.89
N ASN A 4 -6.63 14.16 29.94
CA ASN A 4 -6.64 13.23 28.82
C ASN A 4 -6.41 11.80 29.34
N THR A 5 -7.18 10.83 28.83
CA THR A 5 -6.97 9.42 29.18
C THR A 5 -5.71 8.90 28.49
N PRO A 6 -5.05 7.83 29.02
CA PRO A 6 -3.87 7.25 28.38
C PRO A 6 -4.11 6.85 26.91
N ALA A 7 -5.32 6.39 26.58
CA ALA A 7 -5.69 6.05 25.21
C ALA A 7 -5.73 7.28 24.28
N THR A 8 -6.22 8.43 24.78
CA THR A 8 -6.24 9.68 24.02
C THR A 8 -4.82 10.16 23.72
N VAL A 9 -3.93 10.11 24.72
CA VAL A 9 -2.52 10.50 24.55
C VAL A 9 -1.82 9.59 23.52
N LEU A 10 -2.06 8.28 23.58
CA LEU A 10 -1.52 7.35 22.59
C LEU A 10 -2.04 7.64 21.17
N SER A 11 -3.34 7.90 21.02
CA SER A 11 -3.92 8.24 19.70
C SER A 11 -3.39 9.56 19.13
N GLU A 12 -3.11 10.55 20.00
CA GLU A 12 -2.52 11.83 19.61
C GLU A 12 -1.07 11.63 19.12
N LEU A 13 -0.27 10.83 19.83
CA LEU A 13 1.10 10.50 19.45
C LEU A 13 1.17 9.68 18.15
N GLU A 14 0.27 8.73 17.94
CA GLU A 14 0.15 8.00 16.68
C GLU A 14 -0.18 8.94 15.51
N SER A 15 -1.06 9.92 15.73
CA SER A 15 -1.39 10.93 14.72
C SER A 15 -0.23 11.87 14.42
N GLU A 16 0.52 12.30 15.43
CA GLU A 16 1.70 13.15 15.26
C GLU A 16 2.80 12.39 14.48
N TYR A 17 3.08 11.15 14.88
CA TYR A 17 4.04 10.30 14.17
C TYR A 17 3.62 10.08 12.72
N ALA A 18 2.35 9.75 12.46
CA ALA A 18 1.84 9.60 11.11
C ALA A 18 1.97 10.91 10.30
N PHE A 19 1.68 12.06 10.90
CA PHE A 19 1.84 13.36 10.24
C PHE A 19 3.30 13.68 9.88
N GLU A 20 4.27 13.24 10.68
CA GLU A 20 5.68 13.42 10.37
C GLU A 20 6.19 12.45 9.29
N HIS A 21 5.61 11.25 9.21
CA HIS A 21 6.16 10.14 8.41
C HIS A 21 5.32 9.75 7.19
N TRP A 22 4.13 10.33 6.97
CA TRP A 22 3.20 9.89 5.91
C TRP A 22 3.76 9.90 4.48
N GLN A 23 4.79 10.73 4.20
CA GLN A 23 5.42 10.79 2.89
C GLN A 23 6.54 9.75 2.69
N GLN A 24 6.89 8.99 3.72
CA GLN A 24 7.96 8.00 3.65
C GLN A 24 7.41 6.68 3.11
N ASP A 25 8.02 6.15 2.05
CA ASP A 25 7.64 4.88 1.42
C ASP A 25 7.57 3.72 2.42
N ALA A 26 8.55 3.64 3.33
CA ALA A 26 8.58 2.61 4.36
C ALA A 26 7.42 2.76 5.36
N PHE A 27 7.00 3.98 5.69
CA PHE A 27 5.85 4.20 6.56
C PHE A 27 4.54 3.88 5.82
N PHE A 28 4.41 4.31 4.56
CA PHE A 28 3.28 3.96 3.71
C PHE A 28 3.03 2.44 3.65
N THR A 29 4.09 1.64 3.43
CA THR A 29 3.96 0.18 3.37
C THR A 29 3.81 -0.48 4.74
N PHE A 30 4.40 0.10 5.78
CA PHE A 30 4.23 -0.36 7.16
C PHE A 30 2.76 -0.39 7.58
N GLN A 31 1.95 0.56 7.10
CA GLN A 31 0.51 0.61 7.39
C GLN A 31 -0.26 -0.60 6.85
N PHE A 32 0.24 -1.29 5.81
CA PHE A 32 -0.40 -2.53 5.33
C PHE A 32 -0.18 -3.75 6.24
N LEU A 33 0.76 -3.66 7.18
CA LEU A 33 1.06 -4.73 8.13
C LEU A 33 0.61 -4.38 9.55
N ASN A 34 0.72 -3.11 9.94
CA ASN A 34 0.53 -2.67 11.33
C ASN A 34 -0.46 -1.51 11.47
N GLY A 35 -0.99 -1.01 10.35
CA GLY A 35 -1.96 0.08 10.35
C GLY A 35 -3.40 -0.42 10.53
N LEU A 36 -4.34 0.41 10.09
CA LEU A 36 -5.78 0.21 10.32
C LEU A 36 -6.37 -1.01 9.59
N ASN A 37 -5.76 -1.45 8.49
CA ASN A 37 -6.28 -2.55 7.68
C ASN A 37 -5.16 -3.53 7.27
N PRO A 38 -4.70 -4.39 8.20
CA PRO A 38 -3.56 -5.28 7.96
C PRO A 38 -3.93 -6.59 7.26
N ILE A 39 -5.15 -6.72 6.70
CA ILE A 39 -5.67 -7.99 6.16
C ILE A 39 -5.62 -8.09 4.63
N LEU A 40 -5.41 -6.99 3.91
CA LEU A 40 -5.47 -6.97 2.44
C LEU A 40 -4.17 -7.41 1.77
N ILE A 41 -3.04 -7.28 2.46
CA ILE A 41 -1.72 -7.64 1.92
C ILE A 41 -1.57 -9.16 1.83
N HIS A 42 -1.09 -9.65 0.68
CA HIS A 42 -0.81 -11.06 0.48
C HIS A 42 0.35 -11.26 -0.50
N TYR A 43 0.98 -12.43 -0.47
CA TYR A 43 2.01 -12.80 -1.45
C TYR A 43 1.47 -12.76 -2.87
N CYS A 44 2.21 -12.13 -3.77
CA CYS A 44 1.88 -12.10 -5.18
C CYS A 44 2.49 -13.34 -5.86
N CYS A 45 1.68 -14.38 -6.09
CA CYS A 45 2.11 -15.57 -6.86
C CYS A 45 2.04 -15.34 -8.37
N CYS A 46 1.13 -14.46 -8.81
CA CYS A 46 0.97 -14.03 -10.19
C CYS A 46 0.30 -12.66 -10.23
N LEU A 47 0.63 -11.84 -11.22
CA LEU A 47 -0.03 -10.54 -11.38
C LEU A 47 -1.47 -10.71 -11.87
N PRO A 48 -2.42 -9.90 -11.34
CA PRO A 48 -3.76 -9.80 -11.93
C PRO A 48 -3.68 -9.39 -13.41
N LYS A 49 -4.55 -9.95 -14.26
CA LYS A 49 -4.58 -9.63 -15.70
C LYS A 49 -4.82 -8.15 -15.99
N ASN A 50 -5.54 -7.47 -15.10
CA ASN A 50 -5.82 -6.04 -15.18
C ASN A 50 -4.71 -5.16 -14.55
N PHE A 51 -3.56 -5.74 -14.18
CA PHE A 51 -2.42 -5.01 -13.63
C PHE A 51 -1.16 -5.29 -14.48
N PRO A 52 -1.00 -4.62 -15.63
CA PRO A 52 0.01 -4.94 -16.64
C PRO A 52 1.40 -4.39 -16.25
N VAL A 53 1.94 -4.84 -15.12
CA VAL A 53 3.31 -4.53 -14.70
C VAL A 53 4.29 -5.40 -15.49
N THR A 54 5.35 -4.78 -16.01
CA THR A 54 6.37 -5.45 -16.82
C THR A 54 7.77 -5.24 -16.25
N ASP A 55 8.74 -6.03 -16.69
CA ASP A 55 10.15 -5.85 -16.32
C ASP A 55 10.66 -4.44 -16.63
N THR A 56 10.20 -3.83 -17.72
CA THR A 56 10.57 -2.45 -18.08
C THR A 56 10.11 -1.45 -17.03
N VAL A 57 8.93 -1.65 -16.45
CA VAL A 57 8.41 -0.79 -15.36
C VAL A 57 9.18 -1.00 -14.06
N LEU A 58 9.62 -2.23 -13.79
CA LEU A 58 10.28 -2.58 -12.54
C LEU A 58 11.79 -2.37 -12.54
N ALA A 59 12.45 -2.39 -13.70
CA ALA A 59 13.90 -2.29 -13.81
C ALA A 59 14.50 -1.05 -13.13
N PRO A 60 13.89 0.16 -13.20
CA PRO A 60 14.39 1.33 -12.47
C PRO A 60 14.30 1.20 -10.95
N LEU A 61 13.41 0.34 -10.45
CA LEU A 61 13.09 0.19 -9.02
C LEU A 61 13.86 -0.98 -8.37
N LEU A 62 13.99 -2.08 -9.09
CA LEU A 62 14.64 -3.32 -8.62
C LEU A 62 16.06 -3.51 -9.18
N GLY A 63 16.45 -2.72 -10.17
CA GLY A 63 17.68 -2.89 -10.93
C GLY A 63 17.58 -3.97 -12.00
N HIS A 64 18.57 -3.99 -12.90
CA HIS A 64 18.62 -4.90 -14.05
C HIS A 64 19.13 -6.32 -13.74
N GLN A 65 19.41 -6.63 -12.47
CA GLN A 65 19.95 -7.93 -12.04
C GLN A 65 18.85 -8.96 -11.74
N THR A 66 17.58 -8.57 -11.84
CA THR A 66 16.43 -9.44 -11.60
C THR A 66 15.33 -9.18 -12.62
N SER A 67 14.26 -9.98 -12.55
CA SER A 67 13.04 -9.84 -13.35
C SER A 67 11.82 -10.02 -12.45
N LEU A 68 10.66 -9.57 -12.93
CA LEU A 68 9.35 -9.81 -12.32
C LEU A 68 9.16 -11.29 -12.01
N GLN A 69 9.43 -12.18 -12.97
CA GLN A 69 9.26 -13.62 -12.79
C GLN A 69 10.18 -14.16 -11.69
N ALA A 70 11.44 -13.73 -11.65
CA ALA A 70 12.38 -14.14 -10.62
C ALA A 70 11.93 -13.68 -9.22
N GLU A 71 11.40 -12.46 -9.09
CA GLU A 71 10.89 -11.95 -7.81
C GLU A 71 9.57 -12.62 -7.37
N LEU A 72 8.68 -12.98 -8.31
CA LEU A 72 7.50 -13.81 -8.02
C LEU A 72 7.92 -15.19 -7.47
N GLU A 73 8.91 -15.83 -8.10
CA GLU A 73 9.43 -17.15 -7.68
C GLU A 73 10.12 -17.10 -6.31
N LYS A 74 10.87 -16.01 -6.04
CA LYS A 74 11.49 -15.75 -4.73
C LYS A 74 10.48 -15.44 -3.63
N ARG A 75 9.21 -15.17 -3.97
CA ARG A 75 8.16 -14.71 -3.05
C ARG A 75 8.53 -13.40 -2.34
N SER A 76 9.24 -12.50 -3.03
CA SER A 76 9.58 -11.17 -2.52
C SER A 76 8.52 -10.11 -2.84
N LEU A 77 7.55 -10.44 -3.71
CA LEU A 77 6.48 -9.54 -4.12
C LEU A 77 5.18 -9.76 -3.35
N TYR A 78 4.54 -8.66 -3.00
CA TYR A 78 3.26 -8.63 -2.29
C TYR A 78 2.27 -7.72 -3.03
N LEU A 79 1.00 -8.08 -2.96
CA LEU A 79 -0.08 -7.35 -3.59
C LEU A 79 -1.07 -6.86 -2.55
N VAL A 80 -1.55 -5.64 -2.73
CA VAL A 80 -2.68 -5.07 -2.01
C VAL A 80 -3.73 -4.66 -3.04
N VAL A 81 -4.91 -5.28 -2.98
CA VAL A 81 -6.02 -5.01 -3.91
C VAL A 81 -7.24 -4.57 -3.13
N HIS A 82 -7.70 -3.35 -3.38
CA HIS A 82 -8.89 -2.79 -2.73
C HIS A 82 -10.18 -3.15 -3.50
N ALA A 83 -10.31 -4.41 -3.91
CA ALA A 83 -11.40 -4.88 -4.78
C ALA A 83 -12.80 -4.62 -4.17
N ILE A 84 -12.90 -4.52 -2.85
CA ILE A 84 -14.14 -4.22 -2.12
C ILE A 84 -14.78 -2.89 -2.52
N PHE A 85 -14.00 -1.96 -3.10
CA PHE A 85 -14.49 -0.68 -3.57
C PHE A 85 -15.04 -0.73 -5.01
N SER A 86 -14.83 -1.83 -5.73
CA SER A 86 -15.33 -1.98 -7.09
C SER A 86 -16.86 -2.03 -7.10
N GLY A 87 -17.48 -1.16 -7.91
CA GLY A 87 -18.93 -1.08 -8.05
C GLY A 87 -19.65 -0.34 -6.92
N LEU A 88 -18.92 0.23 -5.95
CA LEU A 88 -19.53 1.09 -4.94
C LEU A 88 -19.88 2.45 -5.56
N HIS A 89 -21.07 2.96 -5.21
CA HIS A 89 -21.47 4.31 -5.58
C HIS A 89 -20.79 5.33 -4.66
N SER A 90 -20.23 6.37 -5.24
CA SER A 90 -19.66 7.45 -4.45
C SER A 90 -20.75 8.32 -3.83
N SER A 91 -20.53 8.71 -2.58
CA SER A 91 -21.43 9.62 -1.86
C SER A 91 -21.43 11.02 -2.46
N ILE A 92 -22.47 11.79 -2.16
CA ILE A 92 -22.53 13.23 -2.42
C ILE A 92 -22.37 13.94 -1.08
N ILE A 93 -21.31 14.74 -0.92
CA ILE A 93 -21.05 15.52 0.30
C ILE A 93 -21.10 16.99 -0.09
N ASN A 94 -21.94 17.78 0.60
CA ASN A 94 -22.15 19.21 0.32
C ASN A 94 -22.49 19.48 -1.16
N GLY A 95 -23.32 18.63 -1.77
CA GLY A 95 -23.73 18.73 -3.17
C GLY A 95 -22.65 18.32 -4.19
N LYS A 96 -21.48 17.85 -3.75
CA LYS A 96 -20.36 17.45 -4.62
C LYS A 96 -20.21 15.92 -4.65
N PRO A 97 -20.24 15.28 -5.83
CA PRO A 97 -19.89 13.87 -5.97
C PRO A 97 -18.47 13.63 -5.47
N GLN A 98 -18.29 12.61 -4.65
CA GLN A 98 -16.96 12.17 -4.21
C GLN A 98 -16.34 11.23 -5.25
N LEU A 99 -15.01 11.11 -5.23
CA LEU A 99 -14.28 10.14 -6.04
C LEU A 99 -13.84 8.99 -5.15
N MET A 100 -13.97 7.77 -5.67
CA MET A 100 -13.46 6.56 -5.06
C MET A 100 -12.59 5.85 -6.10
N ALA A 101 -11.47 5.31 -5.64
CA ALA A 101 -10.58 4.52 -6.47
C ALA A 101 -10.58 3.06 -6.02
N VAL A 102 -10.24 2.18 -6.95
CA VAL A 102 -9.92 0.78 -6.72
C VAL A 102 -8.43 0.60 -7.01
N PRO A 103 -7.53 0.95 -6.06
CA PRO A 103 -6.11 0.83 -6.27
C PRO A 103 -5.62 -0.62 -6.20
N LEU A 104 -4.67 -0.93 -7.07
CA LEU A 104 -3.80 -2.11 -7.01
C LEU A 104 -2.39 -1.63 -6.69
N THR A 105 -1.79 -2.19 -5.65
CA THR A 105 -0.44 -1.80 -5.20
C THR A 105 0.45 -3.03 -5.18
N LEU A 106 1.59 -2.96 -5.88
CA LEU A 106 2.65 -3.97 -5.83
C LEU A 106 3.76 -3.49 -4.91
N LEU A 107 4.14 -4.33 -3.97
CA LEU A 107 5.17 -4.08 -2.97
C LEU A 107 6.29 -5.12 -3.11
N HIS A 108 7.50 -4.74 -2.71
CA HIS A 108 8.65 -5.64 -2.69
C HIS A 108 9.32 -5.62 -1.31
N GLN A 109 9.64 -6.81 -0.80
CA GLN A 109 10.39 -6.96 0.43
C GLN A 109 11.88 -6.87 0.16
N HIS A 110 12.54 -5.86 0.71
CA HIS A 110 13.97 -5.67 0.54
C HIS A 110 14.77 -6.78 1.27
N PRO A 111 15.70 -7.48 0.59
CA PRO A 111 16.37 -8.67 1.13
C PRO A 111 17.17 -8.43 2.42
N SER A 112 17.78 -7.25 2.57
CA SER A 112 18.69 -6.97 3.69
C SER A 112 18.04 -6.34 4.92
N ALA A 113 16.87 -5.74 4.77
CA ALA A 113 16.24 -4.93 5.81
C ALA A 113 14.91 -5.51 6.30
N GLY A 114 14.33 -6.47 5.57
CA GLY A 114 12.99 -6.98 5.84
C GLY A 114 11.86 -5.95 5.60
N LEU A 115 12.22 -4.72 5.25
CA LEU A 115 11.29 -3.63 4.95
C LEU A 115 10.56 -3.91 3.63
N LEU A 116 9.25 -3.65 3.64
CA LEU A 116 8.46 -3.57 2.41
C LEU A 116 8.60 -2.18 1.81
N LEU A 117 8.76 -2.10 0.50
CA LEU A 117 8.79 -0.86 -0.24
C LEU A 117 7.75 -0.89 -1.37
N PRO A 118 7.14 0.24 -1.70
CA PRO A 118 6.23 0.32 -2.83
C PRO A 118 7.03 0.22 -4.13
N LEU A 119 6.58 -0.62 -5.06
CA LEU A 119 7.12 -0.63 -6.42
C LEU A 119 6.26 0.21 -7.35
N THR A 120 4.98 -0.13 -7.45
CA THR A 120 4.09 0.55 -8.38
C THR A 120 2.65 0.45 -7.91
N PHE A 121 1.82 1.36 -8.42
CA PHE A 121 0.40 1.39 -8.16
C PHE A 121 -0.36 1.64 -9.46
N GLN A 122 -1.56 1.06 -9.56
CA GLN A 122 -2.53 1.38 -10.59
C GLN A 122 -3.79 1.90 -9.91
N ILE A 123 -4.23 3.08 -10.32
CA ILE A 123 -5.49 3.67 -9.85
C ILE A 123 -6.52 3.44 -10.96
N SER A 124 -7.66 2.87 -10.58
CA SER A 124 -8.82 2.72 -11.44
C SER A 124 -10.05 3.26 -10.71
N SER A 125 -11.09 3.63 -11.46
CA SER A 125 -12.38 4.11 -10.96
C SER A 125 -13.49 3.21 -11.46
#